data_AF-A0A2P6RIM6-F1
#
_entry.id   AF-A0A2P6RIM6-F1
#
_cell.length_a   1.000
_cell.length_b   1.000
_cell.length_c   1.000
_cell.angle_alpha   90.00
_cell.angle_beta   90.00
_cell.angle_gamma   90.00
#
_symmetry.space_group_name_H-M   'P 1'
#
loop_
_entity.id
_entity.type
_entity.pdbx_description
1 polymer ?
#
loop_
_entity_poly.entity_id
_entity_poly.type
_entity_poly.pdbx_seq_one_letter_code
_entity_poly.pdbx_strand_id
1 'polypeptide(L)'
;MKIEGRKAVKDVPCFWVTAMYANKIIRKEIAKHDEDALEFLKDIKSCRTDDLTGFQLEFMFDSSNPYFKNEVLTKKYELKDGGEYCTFLMAIGTEINWYPGKTLTESIEKMTIGSEVVQVAQNMSKFLQLLCCENSSDFSLFG
;
A
#
# COMPACT_ATOMS: atom_id res chain seq x y z
N MET A 1 25.53 22.75 7.97
CA MET A 1 25.72 22.00 6.71
C MET A 1 24.46 22.18 5.87
N LYS A 2 24.55 22.83 4.71
CA LYS A 2 23.48 22.79 3.70
C LYS A 2 23.56 21.41 3.06
N ILE A 3 22.52 20.59 3.24
CA ILE A 3 22.39 19.34 2.50
C ILE A 3 21.92 19.75 1.11
N GLU A 4 22.84 19.78 0.14
CA GLU A 4 22.48 20.00 -1.27
C GLU A 4 21.50 18.90 -1.70
N GLY A 5 20.46 19.31 -2.42
CA GLY A 5 19.26 18.53 -2.65
C GLY A 5 19.55 17.15 -3.22
N ARG A 6 18.88 16.12 -2.67
CA ARG A 6 18.82 14.79 -3.28
C ARG A 6 18.44 14.95 -4.75
N LYS A 7 19.37 14.67 -5.67
CA LYS A 7 19.04 14.58 -7.10
C LYS A 7 17.88 13.60 -7.23
N ALA A 8 16.80 14.07 -7.85
CA ALA A 8 15.56 13.34 -7.91
C ALA A 8 15.77 11.99 -8.60
N VAL A 9 15.17 10.95 -8.06
CA VAL A 9 15.07 9.59 -8.63
C VAL A 9 14.38 9.58 -10.01
N LYS A 10 13.88 10.74 -10.47
CA LYS A 10 13.10 10.95 -11.70
C LYS A 10 13.74 10.46 -12.99
N ASP A 11 15.06 10.24 -13.02
CA ASP A 11 15.78 9.84 -14.23
C ASP A 11 16.08 8.33 -14.32
N VAL A 12 15.69 7.52 -13.32
CA VAL A 12 15.88 6.06 -13.34
C VAL A 12 14.51 5.39 -13.48
N PRO A 13 14.18 4.87 -14.68
CA PRO A 13 12.94 4.14 -14.90
C PRO A 13 12.80 2.97 -13.92
N CYS A 14 11.58 2.75 -13.42
CA CYS A 14 11.24 1.64 -12.53
C CYS A 14 12.09 1.55 -11.25
N PHE A 15 12.74 2.64 -10.81
CA PHE A 15 13.62 2.62 -9.64
C PHE A 15 12.94 2.05 -8.39
N TRP A 16 11.75 2.55 -8.05
CA TRP A 16 11.08 2.18 -6.81
C TRP A 16 10.61 0.74 -6.81
N VAL A 17 10.06 0.26 -7.93
CA VAL A 17 9.72 -1.17 -8.10
C VAL A 17 10.95 -2.03 -7.92
N THR A 18 12.04 -1.69 -8.60
CA THR A 18 13.31 -2.43 -8.50
C THR A 18 13.86 -2.43 -7.07
N ALA A 19 13.81 -1.28 -6.39
CA ALA A 19 14.27 -1.14 -5.01
C ALA A 19 13.41 -1.95 -4.03
N MET A 20 12.09 -1.97 -4.21
CA MET A 20 11.18 -2.79 -3.42
C MET A 20 11.41 -4.28 -3.64
N TYR A 21 11.66 -4.70 -4.89
CA TYR A 21 11.99 -6.09 -5.24
C TYR A 21 13.29 -6.59 -4.61
N ALA A 22 14.28 -5.71 -4.44
CA ALA A 22 15.54 -6.06 -3.80
C ALA A 22 15.35 -6.44 -2.32
N ASN A 23 14.29 -5.94 -1.67
CA ASN A 23 13.96 -6.27 -0.28
C ASN A 23 13.13 -7.56 -0.20
N LYS A 24 13.66 -8.60 0.45
CA LYS A 24 13.00 -9.92 0.57
C LYS A 24 11.65 -9.90 1.29
N ILE A 25 11.41 -8.96 2.19
CA ILE A 25 10.16 -8.86 2.94
C ILE A 25 9.12 -8.19 2.03
N ILE A 26 9.43 -7.01 1.50
CA ILE A 26 8.53 -6.25 0.62
C ILE A 26 8.18 -7.08 -0.63
N ARG A 27 9.16 -7.76 -1.24
CA ARG A 27 8.94 -8.61 -2.41
C ARG A 27 7.87 -9.68 -2.20
N LYS A 28 7.71 -10.22 -0.99
CA LYS A 28 6.69 -11.25 -0.71
C LYS A 28 5.27 -10.68 -0.69
N GLU A 29 5.16 -9.37 -0.44
CA GLU A 29 3.89 -8.65 -0.42
C GLU A 29 3.49 -8.16 -1.81
N ILE A 30 4.42 -8.04 -2.75
CA ILE A 30 4.13 -7.64 -4.13
C ILE A 30 3.72 -8.88 -4.93
N ALA A 31 2.45 -8.95 -5.31
CA ALA A 31 1.95 -9.98 -6.22
C ALA A 31 2.27 -9.60 -7.68
N LYS A 32 2.26 -10.58 -8.58
CA LYS A 32 2.51 -10.33 -10.00
C LYS A 32 1.56 -9.29 -10.61
N HIS A 33 0.30 -9.27 -10.16
CA HIS A 33 -0.70 -8.31 -10.62
C HIS A 33 -0.45 -6.87 -10.12
N ASP A 34 0.36 -6.69 -9.07
CA ASP A 34 0.73 -5.38 -8.55
C ASP A 34 1.83 -4.72 -9.41
N GLU A 35 2.65 -5.52 -10.09
CA GLU A 35 3.83 -5.05 -10.83
C GLU A 35 3.48 -3.93 -11.81
N ASP A 36 2.51 -4.16 -12.68
CA ASP A 36 2.11 -3.21 -13.72
C ASP A 36 1.63 -1.87 -13.15
N ALA A 37 0.93 -1.88 -12.02
CA ALA A 37 0.49 -0.64 -11.36
C ALA A 37 1.66 0.06 -10.65
N LEU A 38 2.58 -0.72 -10.08
CA LEU A 38 3.75 -0.19 -9.39
C LEU A 38 4.79 0.38 -10.34
N GLU A 39 4.81 0.02 -11.63
CA GLU A 39 5.68 0.68 -12.64
C GLU A 39 5.45 2.19 -12.72
N PHE A 40 4.24 2.65 -12.38
CA PHE A 40 3.89 4.07 -12.33
C PHE A 40 4.30 4.75 -11.01
N LEU A 41 4.93 4.05 -10.07
CA LEU A 41 5.38 4.59 -8.79
C LEU A 41 6.62 5.48 -9.00
N LYS A 42 6.44 6.79 -8.81
CA LYS A 42 7.45 7.82 -9.01
C LYS A 42 8.30 8.10 -7.79
N ASP A 43 7.68 8.10 -6.62
CA ASP A 43 8.34 8.51 -5.38
C ASP A 43 7.68 7.88 -4.16
N ILE A 44 8.48 7.63 -3.13
CA ILE A 44 8.00 7.21 -1.81
C ILE A 44 8.57 8.19 -0.79
N LYS A 45 7.68 8.91 -0.09
CA LYS A 45 8.06 9.79 1.01
C LYS A 45 7.62 9.23 2.35
N SER A 46 8.38 9.59 3.37
CA SER A 46 8.00 9.37 4.76
C SER A 46 7.95 10.73 5.45
N CYS A 47 6.82 11.01 6.09
CA CYS A 47 6.54 12.24 6.81
C CYS A 47 6.17 11.88 8.25
N ARG A 48 6.61 12.67 9.23
CA ARG A 48 6.07 12.56 10.60
C ARG A 48 4.68 13.16 10.65
N THR A 49 3.81 12.63 11.50
CA THR A 49 2.52 13.28 11.78
C THR A 49 2.74 14.56 12.58
N ASP A 50 1.82 15.52 12.45
CA ASP A 50 1.94 16.85 13.07
C ASP A 50 2.03 16.78 14.61
N ASP A 51 1.36 15.80 15.20
CA ASP A 51 1.35 15.51 16.63
C ASP A 51 2.53 14.64 17.10
N LEU A 52 3.41 14.23 16.17
CA LEU A 52 4.58 13.38 16.41
C LEU A 52 4.28 12.00 17.02
N THR A 53 3.01 11.57 17.02
CA THR A 53 2.57 10.25 17.53
C THR A 53 2.73 9.14 16.50
N GLY A 54 3.11 9.50 15.27
CA GLY A 54 3.14 8.58 14.15
C GLY A 54 3.97 9.03 12.95
N PHE A 55 3.84 8.27 11.87
CA PHE A 55 4.41 8.62 10.57
C PHE A 55 3.47 8.19 9.44
N GLN A 56 3.58 8.87 8.31
CA GLN A 56 2.84 8.59 7.09
C GLN A 56 3.84 8.24 5.98
N LEU A 57 3.56 7.17 5.26
CA LEU A 57 4.19 6.85 3.99
C LEU A 57 3.29 7.37 2.86
N GLU A 58 3.88 8.05 1.89
CA GLU A 58 3.20 8.56 0.71
C GLU A 58 3.81 7.93 -0.54
N PHE A 59 2.99 7.18 -1.27
CA PHE A 59 3.34 6.52 -2.52
C PHE A 59 2.78 7.36 -3.67
N MET A 60 3.66 8.07 -4.36
CA MET A 60 3.29 8.98 -5.46
C MET A 60 3.32 8.24 -6.79
N PHE A 61 2.18 8.16 -7.46
CA PHE A 61 1.99 7.52 -8.77
C PHE A 61 1.93 8.56 -9.89
N ASP A 62 2.29 8.13 -11.10
CA ASP A 62 2.01 8.89 -12.32
C ASP A 62 0.50 9.01 -12.55
N SER A 63 0.03 10.21 -12.89
CA SER A 63 -1.37 10.45 -13.26
C SER A 63 -1.83 9.68 -14.50
N SER A 64 -0.88 9.17 -15.32
CA SER A 64 -1.15 8.28 -16.46
C SER A 64 -1.36 6.81 -16.07
N ASN A 65 -1.29 6.47 -14.78
CA ASN A 65 -1.58 5.14 -14.27
C ASN A 65 -2.98 4.66 -14.73
N PRO A 66 -3.09 3.54 -15.47
CA PRO A 66 -4.36 3.08 -16.04
C PRO A 66 -5.22 2.26 -15.07
N TYR A 67 -4.79 2.08 -13.81
CA TYR A 67 -5.46 1.23 -12.81
C TYR A 67 -6.37 2.02 -11.87
N PHE A 68 -5.90 3.17 -11.37
CA PHE A 68 -6.63 4.00 -10.41
C PHE A 68 -6.32 5.48 -10.58
N LYS A 69 -7.23 6.33 -10.07
CA LYS A 69 -7.15 7.79 -10.20
C LYS A 69 -6.23 8.46 -9.18
N ASN A 70 -5.89 7.77 -8.09
CA ASN A 70 -5.08 8.35 -7.01
C ASN A 70 -3.66 8.66 -7.50
N GLU A 71 -3.24 9.92 -7.42
CA GLU A 71 -1.84 10.29 -7.61
C GLU A 71 -0.99 10.00 -6.38
N VAL A 72 -1.63 9.89 -5.20
CA VAL A 72 -0.96 9.55 -3.94
C VAL A 72 -1.80 8.52 -3.19
N LEU A 73 -1.18 7.40 -2.83
CA LEU A 73 -1.71 6.48 -1.82
C LEU A 73 -0.92 6.69 -0.53
N THR A 74 -1.62 6.82 0.60
CA THR A 74 -0.97 7.00 1.89
C THR A 74 -1.21 5.80 2.79
N LYS A 75 -0.20 5.46 3.60
CA LYS A 75 -0.31 4.55 4.72
C LYS A 75 0.20 5.26 5.97
N LYS A 76 -0.72 5.60 6.87
CA LYS A 76 -0.45 6.31 8.11
C LYS A 76 -0.41 5.33 9.27
N TYR A 77 0.60 5.45 10.11
CA TYR A 77 0.77 4.69 11.34
C TYR A 77 0.74 5.66 12.53
N GLU A 78 -0.20 5.48 13.43
CA GLU A 78 -0.38 6.29 14.64
C GLU A 78 -0.34 5.41 15.88
N LEU A 79 0.40 5.83 16.89
CA LEU A 79 0.29 5.26 18.23
C LEU A 79 -0.89 5.94 18.94
N LYS A 80 -1.92 5.16 19.27
CA LYS A 80 -3.05 5.65 20.07
C LYS A 80 -2.94 5.15 21.50
N ASP A 81 -3.09 6.09 22.42
CA ASP A 81 -3.22 5.78 23.84
C ASP A 81 -4.55 5.06 24.07
N GLY A 82 -4.44 3.80 24.52
CA GLY A 82 -5.56 2.93 24.86
C GLY A 82 -5.94 3.00 26.34
N GLY A 83 -5.32 3.90 27.11
CA GLY A 83 -5.45 3.99 28.56
C GLY A 83 -4.30 3.30 29.29
N GLU A 84 -4.50 3.10 30.61
CA GLU A 84 -3.45 2.78 31.59
C GLU A 84 -2.60 1.53 31.29
N TYR A 85 -3.06 0.63 30.41
CA TYR A 85 -2.39 -0.66 30.15
C TYR A 85 -2.10 -0.95 28.67
N CYS A 86 -2.54 -0.11 27.72
CA CYS A 86 -2.51 -0.47 26.31
C CYS A 86 -2.14 0.72 25.42
N THR A 87 -1.26 0.50 24.45
CA THR A 87 -1.05 1.42 23.33
C THR A 87 -1.26 0.63 22.04
N PHE A 88 -2.07 1.17 21.13
CA PHE A 88 -2.42 0.50 19.87
C PHE A 88 -1.68 1.14 18.70
N LEU A 89 -1.23 0.32 17.74
CA LEU A 89 -0.90 0.83 16.42
C LEU A 89 -2.17 0.90 15.58
N MET A 90 -2.56 2.10 15.21
CA MET A 90 -3.53 2.30 14.15
C MET A 90 -2.80 2.46 12.83
N ALA A 91 -3.11 1.60 11.87
CA ALA A 91 -2.58 1.67 10.51
C ALA A 91 -3.73 2.03 9.55
N ILE A 92 -3.76 3.28 9.11
CA ILE A 92 -4.84 3.85 8.29
C ILE A 92 -4.36 3.91 6.85
N GLY A 93 -5.13 3.32 5.93
CA GLY A 93 -4.85 3.30 4.51
C GLY A 93 -5.61 4.38 3.74
N THR A 94 -5.32 4.50 2.45
CA THR A 94 -6.09 5.34 1.51
C THR A 94 -6.99 4.46 0.64
N GLU A 95 -8.26 4.81 0.53
CA GLU A 95 -9.16 4.16 -0.42
C GLU A 95 -8.67 4.36 -1.87
N ILE A 96 -8.60 3.26 -2.63
CA ILE A 96 -8.14 3.29 -4.02
C ILE A 96 -9.34 3.50 -4.94
N ASN A 97 -9.30 4.59 -5.70
CA ASN A 97 -10.30 4.96 -6.71
C ASN A 97 -10.01 4.24 -8.03
N TRP A 98 -10.32 2.95 -8.10
CA TRP A 98 -10.13 2.12 -9.28
C TRP A 98 -10.89 2.63 -10.51
N TYR A 99 -10.29 2.48 -11.68
CA TYR A 99 -11.04 2.57 -12.93
C TYR A 99 -11.95 1.33 -13.11
N PRO A 100 -13.05 1.44 -13.87
CA PRO A 100 -13.96 0.33 -14.09
C PRO A 100 -13.24 -0.93 -14.62
N GLY A 101 -13.40 -2.05 -13.92
CA GLY A 101 -12.78 -3.33 -14.29
C GLY A 101 -11.27 -3.42 -14.10
N LYS A 102 -10.66 -2.47 -13.38
CA LYS A 102 -9.20 -2.41 -13.12
C LYS A 102 -8.83 -2.69 -11.67
N THR A 103 -9.77 -3.13 -10.84
CA THR A 103 -9.48 -3.52 -9.46
C THR A 103 -8.47 -4.66 -9.44
N LEU A 104 -7.38 -4.45 -8.68
CA LEU A 104 -6.35 -5.46 -8.47
C LEU A 104 -6.49 -6.14 -7.11
N THR A 105 -7.30 -5.59 -6.21
CA THR A 105 -7.50 -6.11 -4.86
C THR A 105 -8.53 -7.21 -4.81
N GLU A 106 -9.46 -7.26 -5.76
CA GLU A 106 -10.54 -8.24 -5.79
C GLU A 106 -10.65 -8.85 -7.18
N SER A 107 -10.65 -10.18 -7.27
CA SER A 107 -11.12 -10.86 -8.48
C SER A 107 -12.29 -11.77 -8.15
N ILE A 108 -13.28 -11.82 -9.04
CA ILE A 108 -14.42 -12.72 -8.91
C ILE A 108 -14.15 -13.92 -9.81
N GLU A 109 -13.78 -15.04 -9.21
CA GLU A 109 -13.68 -16.31 -9.91
C GLU A 109 -15.03 -17.04 -9.87
N LYS A 110 -15.43 -17.58 -11.02
CA LYS A 110 -16.61 -18.45 -11.10
C LYS A 110 -16.16 -19.89 -10.88
N MET A 111 -16.56 -20.47 -9.75
CA MET A 111 -16.33 -21.86 -9.43
C MET A 111 -17.63 -22.64 -9.60
N THR A 112 -17.54 -23.77 -10.30
CA THR A 112 -18.68 -24.70 -10.41
C THR A 112 -18.57 -25.73 -9.29
N ILE A 113 -19.55 -25.73 -8.38
CA ILE A 113 -19.66 -26.71 -7.29
C ILE A 113 -20.88 -27.57 -7.60
N GLY A 114 -20.65 -28.80 -8.08
CA GLY A 114 -21.73 -29.64 -8.60
C GLY A 114 -22.33 -29.06 -9.88
N SER A 115 -23.62 -28.71 -9.85
CA SER A 115 -24.33 -28.05 -10.97
C SER A 115 -24.45 -26.52 -10.81
N GLU A 116 -24.01 -25.97 -9.67
CA GLU A 116 -24.19 -24.55 -9.34
C GLU A 116 -22.91 -23.76 -9.64
N VAL A 117 -23.06 -22.58 -10.26
CA VAL A 117 -21.95 -21.66 -10.52
C VAL A 117 -21.93 -20.60 -9.43
N VAL A 118 -20.92 -20.67 -8.57
CA VAL A 118 -20.71 -19.74 -7.46
C VAL A 118 -19.67 -18.71 -7.86
N GLN A 119 -19.91 -17.45 -7.50
CA GLN A 119 -18.94 -16.37 -7.63
C GLN A 119 -18.17 -16.25 -6.32
N VAL A 120 -16.86 -16.44 -6.37
CA VAL A 120 -15.97 -16.35 -5.21
C VAL A 120 -15.05 -15.15 -5.39
N ALA A 121 -15.07 -14.23 -4.44
CA ALA A 121 -14.11 -13.13 -4.39
C ALA A 121 -12.76 -13.64 -3.84
N GLN A 122 -11.67 -13.39 -4.56
CA GLN A 122 -10.31 -13.67 -4.12
C GLN A 122 -9.51 -12.37 -4.05
N ASN A 123 -8.75 -12.20 -2.97
CA ASN A 123 -7.82 -11.09 -2.82
C ASN A 123 -6.55 -11.36 -3.62
N MET A 124 -6.35 -10.62 -4.71
CA MET A 124 -5.26 -10.87 -5.66
C MET A 124 -4.03 -9.99 -5.40
N SER A 125 -4.25 -8.75 -4.93
CA SER A 125 -3.20 -7.84 -4.50
C SER A 125 -3.00 -7.94 -2.99
N LYS A 126 -1.76 -8.15 -2.55
CA LYS A 126 -1.39 -8.08 -1.12
C LYS A 126 -0.82 -6.71 -0.78
N PHE A 127 -0.01 -6.14 -1.66
CA PHE A 127 0.64 -4.86 -1.43
C PHE A 127 -0.34 -3.68 -1.50
N LEU A 128 -1.15 -3.56 -2.56
CA LEU A 128 -2.11 -2.46 -2.69
C LEU A 128 -3.25 -2.61 -1.67
N GLN A 129 -3.62 -3.86 -1.32
CA GLN A 129 -4.52 -4.12 -0.21
C GLN A 129 -3.95 -3.64 1.13
N LEU A 130 -2.66 -3.87 1.38
CA LEU A 130 -1.99 -3.35 2.57
C LEU A 130 -2.00 -1.82 2.62
N LEU A 131 -1.92 -1.14 1.47
CA LEU A 131 -1.99 0.32 1.40
C LEU A 131 -3.40 0.88 1.61
N CYS A 132 -4.46 0.15 1.23
CA CYS A 132 -5.82 0.65 1.35
C CYS A 132 -6.54 0.25 2.65
N CYS A 133 -6.17 -0.88 3.26
CA CYS A 133 -6.83 -1.36 4.48
C CYS A 133 -6.54 -0.49 5.70
N GLU A 134 -7.56 -0.34 6.54
CA GLU A 134 -7.40 0.04 7.94
C GLU A 134 -7.17 -1.21 8.79
N ASN A 135 -6.10 -1.21 9.59
CA ASN A 135 -5.81 -2.27 10.56
C ASN A 135 -5.56 -1.64 11.93
N SER A 136 -6.09 -2.24 12.99
CA SER A 136 -5.68 -1.97 14.36
C SER A 136 -4.93 -3.18 14.91
N SER A 137 -3.83 -2.96 15.61
CA SER A 137 -3.07 -4.04 16.25
C SER A 137 -2.66 -3.60 17.64
N ASP A 138 -2.95 -4.45 18.62
CA ASP A 138 -2.52 -4.26 20.00
C ASP A 138 -1.06 -4.71 20.15
N PHE A 139 -0.20 -3.81 20.65
CA PHE A 139 1.20 -4.13 20.91
C PHE A 139 1.40 -5.09 22.08
N SER A 140 0.39 -5.29 22.94
CA SER A 140 0.44 -6.27 24.03
C SER A 140 0.65 -7.71 23.54
N LEU A 141 0.41 -7.99 22.25
CA LEU A 141 0.57 -9.30 21.62
C LEU A 141 1.97 -9.55 21.03
N PHE A 142 2.86 -8.54 21.02
CA PHE A 142 4.24 -8.67 20.53
C PHE A 142 5.29 -8.68 21.65
N GLY A 143 4.84 -8.84 22.90
CA GLY A 143 5.69 -8.98 24.11
C GLY A 143 5.95 -10.42 24.50
#